data_AF-I4DKV0-F1
#
_entry.id   AF-I4DKV0-F1
#
_cell.length_a   1.000
_cell.length_b   1.000
_cell.length_c   1.000
_cell.angle_alpha   90.00
_cell.angle_beta   90.00
_cell.angle_gamma   90.00
#
_symmetry.space_group_name_H-M   'P 1'
#
loop_
_entity.id
_entity.type
_entity.pdbx_description
1 polymer ?
#
loop_
_entity_poly.entity_id
_entity_poly.type
_entity_poly.pdbx_seq_one_letter_code
_entity_poly.pdbx_strand_id
1 'polypeptide(L)'
;MIGDTNIFVIDNDNMVGEIEIMIAEETARGSKKGWEAVILMLLYGIKFIKIKTFEAKISIENIISINMFQKLNFKEKSRSEIFQEVTLEKVVDNNWTKSLEGHFEFQLQTYE
;
A
#
# COMPACT_ATOMS: atom_id res chain seq x y z
N MET A 1 7.92 16.91 7.54
CA MET A 1 7.29 15.62 7.21
C MET A 1 6.15 15.92 6.26
N ILE A 2 6.05 15.25 5.10
CA ILE A 2 5.06 15.57 4.04
C ILE A 2 3.86 14.60 4.01
N GLY A 3 3.94 13.51 4.78
CA GLY A 3 3.01 12.39 4.75
C GLY A 3 3.62 11.14 5.39
N ASP A 4 2.84 10.07 5.46
CA ASP A 4 3.14 8.82 6.13
C ASP A 4 2.34 7.65 5.55
N THR A 5 2.76 6.43 5.87
CA THR A 5 2.08 5.17 5.51
C THR A 5 2.12 4.21 6.69
N ASN A 6 1.09 3.39 6.84
CA ASN A 6 0.88 2.53 8.00
C ASN A 6 0.33 1.18 7.57
N ILE A 7 0.64 0.12 8.33
CA ILE A 7 -0.01 -1.18 8.23
C ILE A 7 -0.65 -1.51 9.57
N PHE A 8 -1.94 -1.84 9.56
CA PHE A 8 -2.66 -2.38 10.71
C PHE A 8 -2.94 -3.87 10.48
N VAL A 9 -2.47 -4.74 11.37
CA VAL A 9 -2.81 -6.18 11.29
C VAL A 9 -4.23 -6.35 11.83
N ILE A 10 -5.19 -6.61 10.96
CA ILE A 10 -6.62 -6.70 11.30
C ILE A 10 -7.12 -8.13 11.50
N ASP A 11 -6.38 -9.11 10.97
CA ASP A 11 -6.60 -10.54 11.20
C ASP A 11 -5.23 -11.21 11.37
N ASN A 12 -4.93 -11.62 12.60
CA ASN A 12 -3.63 -12.21 12.95
C ASN A 12 -3.54 -13.70 12.54
N ASP A 13 -4.67 -14.40 12.44
CA ASP A 13 -4.67 -15.83 12.07
C ASP A 13 -4.41 -15.98 10.57
N ASN A 14 -5.03 -15.12 9.76
CA ASN A 14 -4.86 -15.09 8.32
C ASN A 14 -3.77 -14.11 7.85
N MET A 15 -3.17 -13.33 8.76
CA MET A 15 -2.18 -12.30 8.49
C MET A 15 -2.66 -11.28 7.44
N VAL A 16 -3.84 -10.70 7.69
CA VAL A 16 -4.41 -9.63 6.86
C VAL A 16 -3.97 -8.28 7.41
N GLY A 17 -3.37 -7.46 6.55
CA GLY A 17 -2.90 -6.12 6.88
C GLY A 17 -3.66 -5.05 6.12
N GLU A 18 -4.26 -4.09 6.83
CA GLU A 18 -4.83 -2.88 6.24
C GLU A 18 -3.71 -1.86 6.01
N ILE A 19 -3.50 -1.46 4.74
CA ILE A 19 -2.46 -0.50 4.33
C ILE A 19 -3.09 0.88 4.11
N GLU A 20 -2.49 1.89 4.73
CA GLU A 20 -2.89 3.30 4.60
C GLU A 20 -1.70 4.15 4.11
N ILE A 21 -2.02 5.24 3.42
CA ILE A 21 -1.06 6.21 2.88
C ILE A 21 -1.69 7.59 2.80
N MET A 22 -0.98 8.60 3.28
CA MET A 22 -1.39 10.00 3.20
C MET A 22 -0.21 10.87 2.75
N ILE A 23 -0.49 11.82 1.84
CA ILE A 23 0.41 12.94 1.52
C ILE A 23 -0.31 14.24 1.87
N ALA A 24 0.04 14.79 3.03
CA ALA A 24 -0.57 16.00 3.56
C ALA A 24 -0.15 17.24 2.74
N GLU A 25 1.12 17.31 2.35
CA GLU A 25 1.70 18.46 1.66
C GLU A 25 1.28 18.52 0.19
N GLU A 26 0.54 19.56 -0.22
CA GLU A 26 -0.01 19.67 -1.57
C GLU A 26 1.08 19.74 -2.64
N THR A 27 2.16 20.48 -2.35
CA THR A 27 3.31 20.64 -3.24
C THR A 27 4.05 19.32 -3.50
N ALA A 28 3.87 18.32 -2.64
CA ALA A 28 4.45 16.99 -2.79
C ALA A 28 3.50 15.99 -3.50
N ARG A 29 2.22 16.33 -3.73
CA ARG A 29 1.29 15.46 -4.46
C ARG A 29 1.70 15.36 -5.93
N GLY A 30 1.38 14.24 -6.57
CA GLY A 30 1.75 13.98 -7.98
C GLY A 30 3.25 13.71 -8.22
N SER A 31 4.12 13.82 -7.22
CA SER A 31 5.56 13.59 -7.34
C SER A 31 5.99 12.12 -7.12
N LYS A 32 5.04 11.18 -7.14
CA LYS A 32 5.23 9.74 -6.89
C LYS A 32 5.80 9.34 -5.51
N LYS A 33 5.96 10.28 -4.57
CA LYS A 33 6.43 9.97 -3.21
C LYS A 33 5.52 8.98 -2.46
N GLY A 34 4.20 9.15 -2.57
CA GLY A 34 3.25 8.20 -1.97
C GLY A 34 3.33 6.80 -2.60
N TRP A 35 3.60 6.73 -3.90
CA TRP A 35 3.81 5.46 -4.62
C TRP A 35 5.03 4.72 -4.09
N GLU A 36 6.17 5.40 -3.96
CA GLU A 36 7.40 4.81 -3.44
C GLU A 36 7.23 4.37 -1.98
N ALA A 37 6.64 5.23 -1.14
CA ALA A 37 6.39 4.94 0.27
C ALA A 37 5.51 3.70 0.46
N VAL A 38 4.40 3.59 -0.30
CA VAL A 38 3.48 2.45 -0.17
C VAL A 38 4.15 1.15 -0.62
N ILE A 39 4.96 1.13 -1.68
CA ILE A 39 5.64 -0.10 -2.12
C ILE A 39 6.67 -0.54 -1.07
N LEU A 40 7.44 0.39 -0.50
CA LEU A 40 8.39 0.06 0.57
C LEU A 40 7.66 -0.53 1.79
N MET A 41 6.51 0.05 2.16
CA MET A 41 5.69 -0.45 3.25
C MET A 41 5.10 -1.83 2.96
N LEU A 42 4.63 -2.08 1.74
CA LEU A 42 4.17 -3.41 1.30
C LEU A 42 5.31 -4.46 1.39
N LEU A 43 6.49 -4.13 0.86
CA LEU A 43 7.67 -5.00 0.94
C LEU A 43 8.06 -5.28 2.39
N TYR A 44 8.01 -4.27 3.26
CA TYR A 44 8.25 -4.44 4.68
C TYR A 44 7.22 -5.37 5.32
N GLY A 45 5.93 -5.18 5.05
CA GLY A 45 4.84 -6.03 5.54
C GLY A 45 4.98 -7.48 5.10
N ILE A 46 5.37 -7.72 3.84
CA ILE A 46 5.62 -9.07 3.31
C ILE A 46 6.83 -9.70 4.01
N LYS A 47 7.96 -8.98 4.06
CA LYS A 47 9.24 -9.55 4.48
C LYS A 47 9.33 -9.76 5.98
N PHE A 48 8.87 -8.81 6.78
CA PHE A 48 9.13 -8.79 8.23
C PHE A 48 7.88 -9.08 9.06
N ILE A 49 6.72 -8.56 8.66
CA ILE A 49 5.45 -8.83 9.37
C ILE A 49 4.83 -10.16 8.93
N LYS A 50 5.13 -10.64 7.72
CA LYS A 50 4.56 -11.86 7.11
C LYS A 50 3.07 -11.72 6.75
N ILE A 51 2.66 -10.52 6.35
CA ILE A 51 1.32 -10.29 5.79
C ILE A 51 1.12 -11.20 4.57
N LYS A 52 -0.05 -11.84 4.49
CA LYS A 52 -0.48 -12.70 3.37
C LYS A 52 -1.50 -12.02 2.47
N THR A 53 -2.26 -11.08 3.00
CA THR A 53 -3.27 -10.33 2.25
C THR A 53 -3.26 -8.89 2.71
N PHE A 54 -3.23 -7.96 1.75
CA PHE A 54 -3.39 -6.54 2.04
C PHE A 54 -4.79 -6.08 1.70
N GLU A 55 -5.35 -5.22 2.54
CA GLU A 55 -6.58 -4.48 2.28
C GLU A 55 -6.28 -2.97 2.30
N ALA A 56 -6.93 -2.21 1.42
CA ALA A 56 -6.90 -0.77 1.44
C ALA A 56 -8.34 -0.25 1.42
N LYS A 57 -8.74 0.45 2.47
CA LYS A 57 -10.04 1.11 2.57
C LYS A 57 -9.91 2.56 2.17
N ILE A 58 -10.70 2.98 1.19
CA ILE A 58 -10.52 4.26 0.53
C ILE A 58 -11.89 4.88 0.28
N SER A 59 -12.04 6.17 0.57
CA SER A 59 -13.24 6.92 0.15
C SER A 59 -13.45 6.78 -1.36
N ILE A 60 -14.69 6.56 -1.79
CA ILE A 60 -15.03 6.39 -3.22
C ILE A 60 -14.71 7.62 -4.06
N GLU A 61 -14.61 8.81 -3.44
CA GLU A 61 -14.25 10.06 -4.10
C GLU A 61 -12.74 10.18 -4.34
N ASN A 62 -11.91 9.39 -3.64
CA ASN A 62 -10.46 9.43 -3.75
C ASN A 62 -9.98 8.55 -4.92
N ILE A 63 -10.38 8.94 -6.13
CA ILE A 63 -10.05 8.27 -7.39
C ILE A 63 -8.54 8.15 -7.60
N ILE A 64 -7.74 9.10 -7.08
CA ILE A 64 -6.28 9.07 -7.19
C ILE A 64 -5.71 7.86 -6.45
N SER A 65 -6.13 7.63 -5.20
CA SER A 65 -5.64 6.50 -4.40
C SER A 65 -6.20 5.17 -4.90
N ILE A 66 -7.47 5.14 -5.32
CA ILE A 66 -8.07 3.95 -5.95
C ILE A 66 -7.26 3.52 -7.18
N ASN A 67 -6.99 4.45 -8.10
CA ASN A 67 -6.19 4.17 -9.29
C ASN A 67 -4.76 3.75 -8.96
N MET A 68 -4.18 4.31 -7.89
CA MET A 68 -2.84 3.95 -7.41
C MET A 68 -2.80 2.48 -6.97
N PHE A 69 -3.72 2.05 -6.11
CA PHE A 69 -3.78 0.66 -5.64
C PHE A 69 -4.15 -0.33 -6.76
N GLN A 70 -5.04 0.06 -7.69
CA GLN A 70 -5.34 -0.75 -8.87
C GLN A 70 -4.09 -0.97 -9.76
N LYS A 71 -3.23 0.04 -9.93
CA LYS A 71 -1.94 -0.11 -10.62
C LYS A 71 -0.96 -1.04 -9.88
N LEU A 72 -1.14 -1.20 -8.57
CA LEU A 72 -0.43 -2.20 -7.76
C LEU A 72 -1.12 -3.57 -7.77
N ASN A 73 -2.08 -3.79 -8.68
CA ASN A 73 -2.86 -5.01 -8.86
C ASN A 73 -3.84 -5.34 -7.72
N PHE A 74 -4.18 -4.38 -6.86
CA PHE A 74 -5.30 -4.54 -5.94
C PHE A 74 -6.61 -4.60 -6.72
N LYS A 75 -7.56 -5.40 -6.21
CA LYS A 75 -8.89 -5.58 -6.80
C LYS A 75 -9.96 -5.18 -5.80
N GLU A 76 -11.08 -4.68 -6.28
CA GLU A 76 -12.22 -4.38 -5.41
C GLU A 76 -12.74 -5.66 -4.75
N LYS A 77 -12.76 -5.66 -3.42
CA LYS A 77 -13.32 -6.72 -2.57
C LYS A 77 -14.76 -6.42 -2.19
N SER A 78 -15.02 -5.17 -1.81
CA SER A 78 -16.35 -4.70 -1.42
C SER A 78 -16.45 -3.19 -1.57
N ARG A 79 -17.69 -2.71 -1.58
CA ARG A 79 -18.04 -1.29 -1.64
C ARG A 79 -19.22 -1.03 -0.72
N SER A 80 -19.14 0.06 0.04
CA SER A 80 -20.22 0.52 0.92
C SER A 80 -20.68 1.90 0.49
N GLU A 81 -21.90 1.97 -0.04
CA GLU A 81 -22.56 3.25 -0.35
C GLU A 81 -22.95 4.02 0.92
N ILE A 82 -23.17 3.34 2.05
CA ILE A 82 -23.52 4.01 3.31
C ILE A 82 -22.29 4.74 3.89
N PHE A 83 -21.12 4.11 3.81
CA PHE A 83 -19.86 4.67 4.31
C PHE A 83 -19.09 5.44 3.24
N GLN A 84 -19.58 5.46 1.99
CA GLN A 84 -18.91 6.07 0.84
C GLN A 84 -17.46 5.58 0.70
N GLU A 85 -17.26 4.27 0.86
CA GLU A 85 -15.95 3.61 0.91
C GLU A 85 -15.87 2.41 -0.04
N VAL A 86 -14.71 2.18 -0.62
CA VAL A 86 -14.35 0.96 -1.33
C VAL A 86 -13.20 0.26 -0.60
N THR A 87 -13.32 -1.05 -0.43
CA THR A 87 -12.23 -1.90 0.07
C THR A 87 -11.59 -2.60 -1.12
N LEU A 88 -10.30 -2.36 -1.32
CA LEU A 88 -9.47 -3.05 -2.30
C LEU A 88 -8.62 -4.11 -1.60
N GLU A 89 -8.36 -5.23 -2.24
CA GLU A 89 -7.59 -6.36 -1.69
C GLU A 89 -6.49 -6.82 -2.65
N LYS A 90 -5.36 -7.26 -2.09
CA LYS A 90 -4.33 -8.02 -2.81
C LYS A 90 -3.75 -9.14 -1.96
N VAL A 91 -3.94 -10.38 -2.41
CA VAL A 91 -3.25 -11.56 -1.88
C VAL A 91 -1.78 -11.55 -2.31
N VAL A 92 -0.88 -11.79 -1.37
CA VAL A 92 0.56 -11.84 -1.60
C VAL A 92 0.91 -13.11 -2.36
N ASP A 93 1.65 -12.93 -3.46
CA ASP A 93 2.23 -14.02 -4.23
C ASP A 93 3.66 -13.67 -4.65
N ASN A 94 4.43 -14.69 -5.04
CA ASN A 94 5.85 -14.53 -5.36
C ASN A 94 6.08 -13.65 -6.61
N ASN A 95 5.17 -13.68 -7.59
CA ASN A 95 5.33 -12.89 -8.80
C ASN A 95 5.09 -11.41 -8.52
N TRP A 96 4.06 -11.12 -7.72
CA TRP A 96 3.76 -9.77 -7.29
C TRP A 96 4.87 -9.21 -6.39
N THR A 97 5.37 -9.99 -5.44
CA THR A 97 6.48 -9.57 -4.57
C THR A 97 7.71 -9.18 -5.40
N LYS A 98 8.07 -10.00 -6.40
CA LYS A 98 9.17 -9.69 -7.34
C LYS A 98 8.90 -8.43 -8.17
N SER A 99 7.66 -8.19 -8.59
CA SER A 99 7.35 -6.95 -9.34
C SER A 99 7.51 -5.72 -8.46
N LEU A 100 7.15 -5.80 -7.16
CA LEU A 100 7.37 -4.73 -6.18
C LEU A 100 8.86 -4.45 -5.97
N GLU A 101 9.68 -5.50 -5.82
CA GLU A 101 11.14 -5.39 -5.68
C GLU A 101 11.78 -4.74 -6.90
N GLY A 102 11.27 -5.02 -8.10
CA GLY A 102 11.75 -4.42 -9.36
C GLY A 102 11.54 -2.91 -9.48
N HIS A 103 10.82 -2.27 -8.56
CA HIS A 103 10.70 -0.80 -8.52
C HIS A 103 11.91 -0.10 -7.90
N PHE A 104 12.78 -0.83 -7.21
CA PHE A 104 13.90 -0.22 -6.46
C PHE A 104 15.23 -0.90 -6.78
N GLU A 105 16.26 -0.08 -6.97
CA GLU A 105 17.66 -0.50 -6.89
C GLU A 105 18.21 -0.02 -5.55
N PHE A 106 18.44 -0.96 -4.63
CA PHE A 106 19.01 -0.65 -3.33
C PHE A 106 20.54 -0.65 -3.40
N GLN A 107 21.17 0.42 -2.93
CA GLN A 107 22.62 0.46 -2.69
C GLN A 107 22.88 0.48 -1.19
N LEU A 108 23.66 -0.49 -0.71
CA LEU A 108 24.14 -0.49 0.67
C LEU A 108 25.17 0.62 0.85
N GLN A 109 24.85 1.62 1.66
CA GLN A 109 25.79 2.63 2.11
C GLN A 109 26.26 2.29 3.52
N THR A 110 27.57 2.17 3.70
CA THR A 110 28.21 2.14 5.00
C THR A 110 28.37 3.56 5.50
N TYR A 111 27.84 3.84 6.69
CA TYR A 111 28.06 5.09 7.39
C TYR A 111 29.25 4.86 8.34
N GLU A 112 30.34 5.60 8.13
CA GLU A 112 31.48 5.70 9.06
C GLU A 112 31.17 6.68 10.21
#